data_AF-A0A7C3RUQ8-F1
#
_entry.id   AF-A0A7C3RUQ8-F1
#
_cell.length_a   1.000
_cell.length_b   1.000
_cell.length_c   1.000
_cell.angle_alpha   90.00
_cell.angle_beta   90.00
_cell.angle_gamma   90.00
#
_symmetry.space_group_name_H-M   'P 1'
#
loop_
_entity.id
_entity.type
_entity.pdbx_description
1 polymer ?
#
loop_
_entity_poly.entity_id
_entity_poly.type
_entity_poly.pdbx_seq_one_letter_code
_entity_poly.pdbx_strand_id
1 'polypeptide(L)'
;MRGLRAVTAEQTIAMEMDETAPRRRRGAPVFSEKTFYLEEFYGKSLLFALIPPSGERVTELDSLMRTLRELRRNQTRCIVIVSASALGRLMRRMGRMAPSEPPPVFDPSVGLRTRPYPPDSAVARIWKALKAGSIVVASTSTDDPEDLLVFAQELASRLRVFKLLLLDREGGLVDDNGERLSFVESKRIGRALKRVKPGLRRKVLRLAAEALRDGVGSVNLVSPRNVYEELFSFLGAGTLFTLAPYGSALPISIDDFEEVEALIMRGQDEGFLLHRSPDQIASILPSCFGYRVGDEHLAGVCSLLTEPYRRDRAGEITALYTLTRFQGEGVAAQLVSEVIKEARARRLKYVFACTSEERAARFFLRMKFRRVSPKAVASAKWRGYDASRIARLSIFRLDLP
;
A
#
# COMPACT_ATOMS: atom_id res chain seq x y z
N MET A 1 17.59 50.63 -66.97
CA MET A 1 16.67 49.87 -67.84
C MET A 1 16.85 48.39 -67.52
N ARG A 2 15.79 47.72 -67.05
CA ARG A 2 15.69 46.26 -66.73
C ARG A 2 16.52 45.80 -65.52
N GLY A 3 15.98 45.08 -64.52
CA GLY A 3 14.64 44.57 -64.30
C GLY A 3 14.55 44.00 -62.88
N LEU A 4 13.38 44.17 -62.26
CA LEU A 4 12.96 43.50 -61.04
C LEU A 4 13.15 41.98 -61.17
N ARG A 5 13.77 41.35 -60.16
CA ARG A 5 13.35 40.03 -59.69
C ARG A 5 13.04 40.16 -58.20
N ALA A 6 11.76 40.13 -57.90
CA ALA A 6 11.26 39.88 -56.56
C ALA A 6 11.65 38.45 -56.18
N VAL A 7 12.44 38.31 -55.12
CA VAL A 7 12.45 37.09 -54.32
C VAL A 7 11.55 37.41 -53.13
N THR A 8 10.45 36.68 -53.07
CA THR A 8 9.36 36.79 -52.10
C THR A 8 9.85 36.54 -50.69
N ALA A 9 9.21 37.20 -49.72
CA ALA A 9 9.48 37.14 -48.28
C ALA A 9 9.19 35.77 -47.62
N GLU A 10 9.25 34.67 -48.37
CA GLU A 10 8.97 33.31 -47.91
C GLU A 10 10.23 32.48 -47.60
N GLN A 11 11.44 32.99 -47.86
CA GLN A 11 12.69 32.24 -47.61
C GLN A 11 13.49 32.69 -46.37
N THR A 12 12.99 33.65 -45.58
CA THR A 12 13.64 34.07 -44.32
C THR A 12 12.91 33.57 -43.07
N ILE A 13 11.76 32.91 -43.20
CA ILE A 13 11.00 32.36 -42.06
C ILE A 13 11.28 30.85 -41.84
N ALA A 14 12.00 30.19 -42.74
CA ALA A 14 12.29 28.75 -42.66
C ALA A 14 13.53 28.38 -41.82
N MET A 15 14.01 29.28 -40.96
CA MET A 15 15.23 29.06 -40.16
C MET A 15 15.07 29.54 -38.71
N GLU A 16 13.88 29.38 -38.13
CA GLU A 16 13.65 29.62 -36.70
C GLU A 16 12.54 28.72 -36.12
N MET A 17 12.40 27.51 -36.67
CA MET A 17 11.41 26.52 -36.22
C MET A 17 12.00 25.11 -36.17
N ASP A 18 13.05 24.90 -35.38
CA ASP A 18 13.33 23.58 -34.82
C ASP A 18 14.22 23.72 -33.59
N GLU A 19 13.60 23.73 -32.39
CA GLU A 19 14.17 23.28 -31.11
C GLU A 19 13.35 23.80 -29.91
N THR A 20 12.07 23.46 -29.85
CA THR A 20 11.39 23.36 -28.56
C THR A 20 10.54 22.10 -28.50
N ALA A 21 11.19 20.95 -28.70
CA ALA A 21 10.71 19.74 -28.08
C ALA A 21 10.71 19.99 -26.55
N PRO A 22 9.63 19.67 -25.81
CA PRO A 22 9.65 19.81 -24.37
C PRO A 22 10.79 18.92 -23.86
N ARG A 23 11.84 19.55 -23.32
CA ARG A 23 12.86 18.83 -22.56
C ARG A 23 12.12 18.03 -21.51
N ARG A 24 12.02 16.71 -21.70
CA ARG A 24 11.59 15.77 -20.67
C ARG A 24 12.32 16.18 -19.39
N ARG A 25 11.58 16.68 -18.39
CA ARG A 25 12.13 16.98 -17.08
C ARG A 25 12.89 15.73 -16.63
N ARG A 26 14.22 15.83 -16.55
CA ARG A 26 15.04 14.79 -15.95
C ARG A 26 14.65 14.72 -14.47
N GLY A 27 14.07 13.60 -14.06
CA GLY A 27 14.08 13.19 -12.66
C GLY A 27 12.76 13.19 -11.89
N ALA A 28 11.59 13.14 -12.53
CA ALA A 28 10.43 12.62 -11.79
C ALA A 28 10.67 11.11 -11.56
N PRO A 29 10.62 10.59 -10.31
CA PRO A 29 10.79 9.16 -10.08
C PRO A 29 9.77 8.41 -10.93
N VAL A 30 10.24 7.43 -11.71
CA VAL A 30 9.31 6.50 -12.37
C VAL A 30 8.56 5.78 -11.24
N PHE A 31 7.25 6.01 -11.15
CA PHE A 31 6.40 5.35 -10.17
C PHE A 31 6.56 3.83 -10.33
N SER A 32 7.08 3.19 -9.29
CA SER A 32 7.20 1.74 -9.19
C SER A 32 6.66 1.30 -7.83
N GLU A 33 6.16 0.07 -7.71
CA GLU A 33 5.65 -0.44 -6.42
C GLU A 33 6.70 -0.26 -5.31
N LYS A 34 7.96 -0.52 -5.66
CA LYS A 34 9.08 -0.35 -4.74
C LYS A 34 9.28 1.10 -4.32
N THR A 35 9.20 2.06 -5.25
CA THR A 35 9.37 3.50 -4.93
C THR A 35 8.29 3.95 -3.96
N PHE A 36 7.02 3.58 -4.20
CA PHE A 36 5.90 3.87 -3.30
C PHE A 36 6.20 3.44 -1.85
N TYR A 37 6.63 2.19 -1.65
CA TYR A 37 6.90 1.68 -0.31
C TYR A 37 8.18 2.26 0.30
N LEU A 38 9.19 2.59 -0.51
CA LEU A 38 10.37 3.26 0.01
C LEU A 38 10.03 4.65 0.54
N GLU A 39 9.19 5.40 -0.15
CA GLU A 39 8.70 6.69 0.36
C GLU A 39 7.93 6.51 1.68
N GLU A 40 7.07 5.49 1.79
CA GLU A 40 6.36 5.15 3.04
C GLU A 40 7.31 4.87 4.21
N PHE A 41 8.44 4.22 3.93
CA PHE A 41 9.40 3.84 4.98
C PHE A 41 10.48 4.89 5.22
N TYR A 42 10.51 5.99 4.46
CA TYR A 42 11.55 7.00 4.58
C TYR A 42 11.54 7.65 5.97
N GLY A 43 12.68 7.60 6.67
CA GLY A 43 12.80 8.14 8.02
C GLY A 43 11.92 7.46 9.08
N LYS A 44 11.22 6.37 8.76
CA LYS A 44 10.43 5.57 9.72
C LYS A 44 11.28 4.43 10.31
N SER A 45 10.74 3.72 11.30
CA SER A 45 11.42 2.63 12.02
C SER A 45 10.70 1.30 11.84
N LEU A 46 11.42 0.28 11.37
CA LEU A 46 10.93 -1.09 11.14
C LEU A 46 11.66 -2.07 12.06
N LEU A 47 10.91 -2.96 12.71
CA LEU A 47 11.44 -4.03 13.57
C LEU A 47 11.18 -5.39 12.93
N PHE A 48 12.21 -6.22 12.79
CA PHE A 48 12.15 -7.57 12.23
C PHE A 48 12.44 -8.59 13.33
N ALA A 49 11.49 -9.47 13.60
CA ALA A 49 11.61 -10.52 14.61
C ALA A 49 11.69 -11.89 13.91
N LEU A 50 12.86 -12.52 13.89
CA LEU A 50 13.04 -13.86 13.36
C LEU A 50 12.65 -14.89 14.42
N ILE A 51 11.41 -15.37 14.35
CA ILE A 51 10.85 -16.30 15.33
C ILE A 51 11.39 -17.70 15.04
N PRO A 52 12.14 -18.34 15.97
CA PRO A 52 12.60 -19.70 15.82
C PRO A 52 11.49 -20.65 15.37
N PRO A 53 11.76 -21.54 14.40
CA PRO A 53 13.08 -21.86 13.85
C PRO A 53 13.56 -20.96 12.69
N SER A 54 12.92 -19.80 12.42
CA SER A 54 13.37 -18.86 11.38
C SER A 54 14.78 -18.35 11.64
N GLY A 55 15.60 -18.29 10.58
CA GLY A 55 16.97 -17.75 10.66
C GLY A 55 18.05 -18.79 10.96
N GLU A 56 17.66 -20.03 11.29
CA GLU A 56 18.59 -21.16 11.42
C GLU A 56 19.24 -21.53 10.08
N ARG A 57 18.56 -21.27 8.95
CA ARG A 57 19.06 -21.57 7.60
C ARG A 57 19.55 -20.29 6.92
N VAL A 58 20.75 -20.34 6.34
CA VAL A 58 21.33 -19.18 5.64
C VAL A 58 20.43 -18.68 4.51
N THR A 59 19.79 -19.59 3.78
CA THR A 59 18.89 -19.26 2.65
C THR A 59 17.63 -18.51 3.07
N GLU A 60 17.25 -18.53 4.36
CA GLU A 60 16.14 -17.74 4.87
C GLU A 60 16.51 -16.27 5.04
N LEU A 61 17.80 -15.96 5.14
CA LEU A 61 18.29 -14.60 5.39
C LEU A 61 18.48 -13.78 4.11
N ASP A 62 18.45 -14.40 2.93
CA ASP A 62 18.78 -13.73 1.66
C ASP A 62 17.82 -12.60 1.33
N SER A 63 16.52 -12.85 1.49
CA SER A 63 15.46 -11.87 1.28
C SER A 63 15.54 -10.74 2.32
N LEU A 64 15.85 -11.07 3.58
CA LEU A 64 16.09 -10.08 4.63
C LEU A 64 17.30 -9.20 4.31
N MET A 65 18.41 -9.77 3.85
CA MET A 65 19.61 -8.98 3.50
C MET A 65 19.35 -8.04 2.33
N ARG A 66 18.64 -8.51 1.30
CA ARG A 66 18.21 -7.68 0.18
C ARG A 66 17.34 -6.52 0.69
N THR A 67 16.40 -6.81 1.57
CA THR A 67 15.48 -5.83 2.16
C THR A 67 16.21 -4.77 2.97
N LEU A 68 17.04 -5.20 3.94
CA LEU A 68 17.80 -4.29 4.79
C LEU A 68 18.74 -3.37 4.00
N ARG A 69 19.26 -3.83 2.85
CA ARG A 69 20.10 -3.02 1.98
C ARG A 69 19.33 -1.86 1.33
N GLU A 70 18.11 -2.13 0.85
CA GLU A 70 17.24 -1.10 0.29
C GLU A 70 16.79 -0.11 1.38
N LEU A 71 16.34 -0.61 2.52
CA LEU A 71 15.89 0.22 3.65
C LEU A 71 17.01 1.11 4.20
N ARG A 72 18.23 0.58 4.33
CA ARG A 72 19.40 1.38 4.73
C ARG A 72 19.70 2.51 3.76
N ARG A 73 19.63 2.25 2.44
CA ARG A 73 19.83 3.28 1.40
C ARG A 73 18.75 4.35 1.46
N ASN A 74 17.54 3.97 1.84
CA ASN A 74 16.38 4.83 2.01
C ASN A 74 16.30 5.52 3.37
N GLN A 75 17.36 5.48 4.18
CA GLN A 75 17.40 6.11 5.51
C GLN A 75 16.35 5.58 6.51
N THR A 76 15.71 4.45 6.23
CA THR A 76 14.82 3.75 7.16
C THR A 76 15.63 3.15 8.32
N ARG A 77 15.14 3.28 9.55
CA ARG A 77 15.79 2.69 10.73
C ARG A 77 15.33 1.23 10.88
N CYS A 78 16.26 0.29 10.96
CA CYS A 78 15.94 -1.12 11.08
C CYS A 78 16.43 -1.70 12.42
N ILE A 79 15.58 -2.48 13.06
CA ILE A 79 15.93 -3.28 14.24
C ILE A 79 15.73 -4.75 13.86
N VAL A 80 16.73 -5.60 14.07
CA VAL A 80 16.63 -7.04 13.79
C VAL A 80 16.86 -7.81 15.09
N ILE A 81 15.87 -8.63 15.46
CA ILE A 81 15.90 -9.46 16.66
C ILE A 81 15.95 -10.92 16.21
N VAL A 82 16.92 -11.64 16.75
CA VAL A 82 17.17 -13.07 16.46
C VAL A 82 17.35 -13.86 17.74
N SER A 83 17.26 -15.18 17.66
CA SER A 83 17.61 -16.05 18.77
C SER A 83 19.12 -16.15 18.97
N ALA A 84 19.52 -16.71 20.11
CA ALA A 84 20.93 -16.91 20.46
C ALA A 84 21.69 -17.69 19.37
N SER A 85 21.14 -18.82 18.90
CA SER A 85 21.79 -19.65 17.87
C SER A 85 21.84 -19.00 16.48
N ALA A 86 20.89 -18.12 16.15
CA ALA A 86 20.82 -17.45 14.85
C ALA A 86 21.77 -16.24 14.75
N LEU A 87 22.19 -15.64 15.87
CA LEU A 87 22.98 -14.40 15.90
C LEU A 87 24.27 -14.48 15.06
N GLY A 88 25.12 -15.47 15.32
CA GLY A 88 26.40 -15.60 14.62
C GLY A 88 26.24 -15.84 13.12
N ARG A 89 25.12 -16.44 12.69
CA ARG A 89 24.80 -16.65 11.27
C ARG A 89 24.31 -15.36 10.62
N LEU A 90 23.43 -14.62 11.29
CA LEU A 90 22.96 -13.31 10.84
C LEU A 90 24.13 -12.34 10.66
N MET A 91 24.99 -12.21 11.68
CA MET A 91 26.13 -11.29 11.65
C MET A 91 27.08 -11.58 10.48
N ARG A 92 27.40 -12.87 10.25
CA ARG A 92 28.20 -13.27 9.07
C ARG A 92 27.50 -12.94 7.75
N ARG A 93 26.19 -13.17 7.66
CA ARG A 93 25.43 -12.92 6.43
C ARG A 93 25.27 -11.43 6.13
N MET A 94 25.22 -10.58 7.15
CA MET A 94 25.18 -9.12 7.01
C MET A 94 26.48 -8.52 6.46
N GLY A 95 27.64 -9.12 6.77
CA GLY A 95 28.94 -8.64 6.30
C GLY A 95 29.15 -7.15 6.66
N ARG A 96 29.37 -6.29 5.65
CA ARG A 96 29.58 -4.84 5.84
C ARG A 96 28.35 -4.07 6.36
N MET A 97 27.18 -4.71 6.44
CA MET A 97 25.98 -4.13 7.05
C MET A 97 25.89 -4.40 8.54
N ALA A 98 26.70 -5.32 9.08
CA ALA A 98 26.66 -5.66 10.50
C ALA A 98 27.06 -4.46 11.36
N PRO A 99 26.43 -4.27 12.53
CA PRO A 99 26.84 -3.25 13.48
C PRO A 99 28.28 -3.50 13.96
N SER A 100 29.01 -2.42 14.21
CA SER A 100 30.41 -2.46 14.69
C SER A 100 30.51 -2.85 16.16
N GLU A 101 29.52 -2.49 16.96
CA GLU A 101 29.43 -2.89 18.36
C GLU A 101 28.78 -4.27 18.51
N PRO A 102 29.16 -5.05 19.55
CA PRO A 102 28.55 -6.34 19.82
C PRO A 102 27.04 -6.17 20.06
N PRO A 103 26.17 -6.93 19.37
CA PRO A 103 24.72 -6.87 19.57
C PRO A 103 24.33 -7.03 21.04
N PRO A 104 23.42 -6.19 21.60
CA PRO A 104 22.86 -6.45 22.91
C PRO A 104 22.18 -7.82 22.95
N VAL A 105 22.42 -8.55 24.04
CA VAL A 105 21.75 -9.80 24.37
C VAL A 105 20.71 -9.51 25.43
N PHE A 106 19.49 -9.95 25.19
CA PHE A 106 18.36 -9.77 26.09
C PHE A 106 18.07 -11.07 26.82
N ASP A 107 18.16 -10.99 28.13
CA ASP A 107 17.79 -12.08 29.00
C ASP A 107 16.39 -11.82 29.58
N PRO A 108 15.35 -12.54 29.13
CA PRO A 108 13.99 -12.34 29.64
C PRO A 108 13.87 -12.65 31.13
N SER A 109 14.81 -13.43 31.71
CA SER A 109 14.82 -13.75 33.15
C SER A 109 15.23 -12.58 34.04
N VAL A 110 15.85 -11.53 33.47
CA VAL A 110 16.27 -10.32 34.18
C VAL A 110 15.12 -9.30 34.28
N GLY A 111 13.98 -9.56 33.62
CA GLY A 111 12.75 -8.78 33.76
C GLY A 111 11.96 -9.12 35.03
N LEU A 112 10.91 -8.34 35.32
CA LEU A 112 9.94 -8.69 36.36
C LEU A 112 9.29 -10.04 36.02
N ARG A 113 9.33 -11.01 36.95
CA ARG A 113 8.79 -12.38 36.76
C ARG A 113 7.32 -12.43 36.31
N THR A 114 6.57 -11.34 36.45
CA THR A 114 5.16 -11.21 36.07
C THR A 114 4.95 -10.79 34.60
N ARG A 115 5.97 -10.22 33.92
CA ARG A 115 5.93 -9.84 32.50
C ARG A 115 7.36 -9.79 31.94
N PRO A 116 7.75 -10.66 30.99
CA PRO A 116 9.04 -10.56 30.31
C PRO A 116 9.07 -9.23 29.55
N TYR A 117 9.82 -8.26 30.07
CA TYR A 117 9.86 -6.90 29.53
C TYR A 117 11.31 -6.52 29.23
N PRO A 118 11.61 -5.92 28.06
CA PRO A 118 12.94 -5.41 27.78
C PRO A 118 13.38 -4.44 28.88
N PRO A 119 14.56 -4.63 29.52
CA PRO A 119 15.02 -3.68 30.53
C PRO A 119 15.27 -2.31 29.90
N ASP A 120 15.10 -1.24 30.66
CA ASP A 120 15.24 0.14 30.14
C ASP A 120 16.62 0.41 29.55
N SER A 121 17.67 -0.19 30.13
CA SER A 121 19.04 -0.12 29.62
C SER A 121 19.18 -0.69 28.21
N ALA A 122 18.50 -1.79 27.91
CA ALA A 122 18.44 -2.40 26.59
C ALA A 122 17.74 -1.48 25.58
N VAL A 123 16.57 -0.96 25.96
CA VAL A 123 15.79 -0.03 25.12
C VAL A 123 16.59 1.25 24.84
N ALA A 124 17.22 1.82 25.88
CA ALA A 124 18.06 3.01 25.75
C ALA A 124 19.26 2.79 24.82
N ARG A 125 19.89 1.61 24.89
CA ARG A 125 21.00 1.24 24.00
C ARG A 125 20.54 1.16 22.54
N ILE A 126 19.40 0.52 22.27
CA ILE A 126 18.80 0.49 20.92
C ILE A 126 18.47 1.92 20.46
N TRP A 127 17.81 2.70 21.32
CA TRP A 127 17.44 4.08 21.02
C TRP A 127 18.64 4.93 20.60
N LYS A 128 19.75 4.85 21.36
CA LYS A 128 20.99 5.58 21.06
C LYS A 128 21.61 5.16 19.72
N ALA A 129 21.43 3.90 19.31
CA ALA A 129 21.97 3.38 18.06
C ALA A 129 21.09 3.70 16.83
N LEU A 130 19.81 4.05 17.02
CA LEU A 130 18.83 4.28 15.96
C LEU A 130 18.98 5.65 15.27
N LYS A 131 19.98 5.77 14.40
CA LYS A 131 20.17 6.91 13.49
C LYS A 131 19.48 6.67 12.14
N ALA A 132 19.30 7.71 11.33
CA ALA A 132 18.77 7.56 9.97
C ALA A 132 19.58 6.51 9.18
N GLY A 133 18.90 5.52 8.61
CA GLY A 133 19.52 4.41 7.87
C GLY A 133 20.30 3.40 8.71
N SER A 134 20.26 3.46 10.04
CA SER A 134 20.96 2.49 10.89
C SER A 134 20.30 1.12 10.87
N ILE A 135 21.10 0.07 10.98
CA ILE A 135 20.63 -1.29 11.29
C ILE A 135 21.16 -1.66 12.67
N VAL A 136 20.26 -1.88 13.61
CA VAL A 136 20.56 -2.37 14.95
C VAL A 136 20.21 -3.86 14.98
N VAL A 137 21.13 -4.68 15.49
CA VAL A 137 20.90 -6.12 15.70
C VAL A 137 20.88 -6.37 17.19
N ALA A 138 20.01 -7.26 17.64
CA ALA A 138 19.99 -7.73 19.00
C ALA A 138 19.54 -9.20 19.05
N SER A 139 19.84 -9.88 20.16
CA SER A 139 19.45 -11.28 20.33
C SER A 139 18.79 -11.55 21.67
N THR A 140 17.97 -12.60 21.75
CA THR A 140 17.61 -13.21 23.04
C THR A 140 18.75 -14.06 23.59
N SER A 141 18.73 -14.36 24.89
CA SER A 141 19.65 -15.29 25.55
C SER A 141 19.29 -16.76 25.30
N THR A 142 18.03 -17.02 24.93
CA THR A 142 17.49 -18.36 24.65
C THR A 142 17.11 -18.52 23.18
N ASP A 143 16.87 -19.77 22.77
CA ASP A 143 16.25 -20.11 21.47
C ASP A 143 14.73 -20.36 21.58
N ASP A 144 14.11 -19.98 22.70
CA ASP A 144 12.67 -20.10 22.87
C ASP A 144 11.95 -19.09 21.96
N PRO A 145 11.09 -19.55 21.02
CA PRO A 145 10.35 -18.65 20.15
C PRO A 145 9.36 -17.74 20.90
N GLU A 146 8.85 -18.17 22.05
CA GLU A 146 7.96 -17.36 22.85
C GLU A 146 8.68 -16.19 23.50
N ASP A 147 9.90 -16.38 23.99
CA ASP A 147 10.74 -15.33 24.56
C ASP A 147 11.03 -14.24 23.52
N LEU A 148 11.47 -14.64 22.32
CA LEU A 148 11.76 -13.70 21.24
C LEU A 148 10.52 -12.94 20.80
N LEU A 149 9.39 -13.64 20.68
CA LEU A 149 8.14 -13.03 20.23
C LEU A 149 7.62 -12.00 21.23
N VAL A 150 7.60 -12.33 22.52
CA VAL A 150 7.20 -11.39 23.58
C VAL A 150 8.15 -10.19 23.60
N PHE A 151 9.46 -10.45 23.58
CA PHE A 151 10.45 -9.39 23.58
C PHE A 151 10.29 -8.43 22.39
N ALA A 152 10.13 -8.98 21.18
CA ALA A 152 9.96 -8.21 19.97
C ALA A 152 8.69 -7.35 20.01
N GLN A 153 7.58 -7.90 20.50
CA GLN A 153 6.33 -7.17 20.65
C GLN A 153 6.48 -6.02 21.65
N GLU A 154 7.00 -6.29 22.86
CA GLU A 154 7.16 -5.28 23.90
C GLU A 154 8.10 -4.15 23.43
N LEU A 155 9.22 -4.51 22.81
CA LEU A 155 10.15 -3.52 22.26
C LEU A 155 9.49 -2.69 21.15
N ALA A 156 8.75 -3.33 20.23
CA ALA A 156 8.02 -2.63 19.17
C ALA A 156 7.03 -1.61 19.74
N SER A 157 6.27 -2.01 20.76
CA SER A 157 5.30 -1.17 21.47
C SER A 157 5.97 0.01 22.18
N ARG A 158 7.02 -0.24 22.96
CA ARG A 158 7.76 0.81 23.68
C ARG A 158 8.36 1.85 22.75
N LEU A 159 8.93 1.39 21.63
CA LEU A 159 9.53 2.25 20.62
C LEU A 159 8.49 2.86 19.67
N ARG A 160 7.24 2.41 19.73
CA ARG A 160 6.15 2.77 18.81
C ARG A 160 6.61 2.71 17.35
N VAL A 161 7.20 1.58 16.98
CA VAL A 161 7.75 1.41 15.63
C VAL A 161 6.65 1.55 14.59
N PHE A 162 7.02 2.04 13.40
CA PHE A 162 6.08 2.20 12.30
C PHE A 162 5.52 0.84 11.85
N LYS A 163 6.39 -0.17 11.78
CA LYS A 163 6.00 -1.52 11.40
C LYS A 163 6.80 -2.59 12.14
N LEU A 164 6.09 -3.59 12.66
CA LEU A 164 6.65 -4.81 13.25
C LEU A 164 6.48 -5.97 12.26
N LEU A 165 7.58 -6.60 11.85
CA LEU A 165 7.59 -7.78 11.00
C LEU A 165 7.89 -9.02 11.83
N LEU A 166 6.88 -9.87 11.98
CA LEU A 166 6.96 -11.19 12.58
C LEU A 166 7.32 -12.21 11.50
N LEU A 167 8.54 -12.74 11.57
CA LEU A 167 9.10 -13.65 10.56
C LEU A 167 9.06 -15.10 11.07
N ASP A 168 8.01 -15.84 10.70
CA ASP A 168 7.88 -17.28 10.96
C ASP A 168 8.03 -18.08 9.66
N ARG A 169 8.33 -19.39 9.72
CA ARG A 169 8.49 -20.20 8.50
C ARG A 169 7.17 -20.42 7.75
N GLU A 170 6.04 -20.38 8.46
CA GLU A 170 4.71 -20.68 7.90
C GLU A 170 4.15 -19.53 7.04
N GLY A 171 4.61 -18.29 7.25
CA GLY A 171 4.25 -17.12 6.47
C GLY A 171 2.89 -16.53 6.79
N GLY A 172 2.23 -15.95 5.79
CA GLY A 172 0.91 -15.31 5.96
C GLY A 172 -0.18 -16.29 6.38
N LEU A 173 -1.30 -15.74 6.86
CA LEU A 173 -2.52 -16.49 7.11
C LEU A 173 -3.21 -16.85 5.79
N VAL A 174 -3.92 -17.97 5.81
CA VAL A 174 -4.79 -18.42 4.71
C VAL A 174 -6.22 -18.56 5.20
N ASP A 175 -7.18 -18.43 4.29
CA ASP A 175 -8.59 -18.70 4.54
C ASP A 175 -8.93 -20.19 4.39
N ASP A 176 -10.22 -20.51 4.50
CA ASP A 176 -10.71 -21.90 4.46
C ASP A 176 -10.57 -22.53 3.05
N ASN A 177 -10.34 -21.72 2.01
CA ASN A 177 -10.07 -22.17 0.64
C ASN A 177 -8.56 -22.28 0.36
N GLY A 178 -7.71 -21.98 1.34
CA GLY A 178 -6.26 -21.91 1.17
C GLY A 178 -5.77 -20.62 0.50
N GLU A 179 -6.65 -19.63 0.28
CA GLU A 179 -6.26 -18.34 -0.28
C GLU A 179 -5.62 -17.46 0.78
N ARG A 180 -4.54 -16.75 0.44
CA ARG A 180 -3.84 -15.89 1.39
C ARG A 180 -4.71 -14.71 1.83
N LEU A 181 -4.81 -14.53 3.14
CA LEU A 181 -5.32 -13.31 3.75
C LEU A 181 -4.21 -12.25 3.72
N SER A 182 -4.14 -11.46 2.63
CA SER A 182 -3.11 -10.41 2.49
C SER A 182 -3.22 -9.31 3.55
N PHE A 183 -4.42 -9.09 4.09
CA PHE A 183 -4.69 -8.05 5.07
C PHE A 183 -5.79 -8.43 6.08
N VAL A 184 -5.63 -8.01 7.34
CA VAL A 184 -6.58 -8.24 8.43
C VAL A 184 -6.63 -7.04 9.40
N GLU A 185 -7.77 -6.34 9.44
CA GLU A 185 -8.02 -5.32 10.48
C GLU A 185 -8.07 -5.94 11.88
N SER A 186 -7.67 -5.19 12.91
CA SER A 186 -7.61 -5.63 14.31
C SER A 186 -8.94 -6.21 14.82
N LYS A 187 -10.06 -5.58 14.47
CA LYS A 187 -11.43 -6.08 14.79
C LYS A 187 -11.73 -7.47 14.20
N ARG A 188 -10.99 -7.91 13.18
CA ARG A 188 -11.12 -9.22 12.53
C ARG A 188 -10.07 -10.22 13.01
N ILE A 189 -9.03 -9.81 13.73
CA ILE A 189 -8.01 -10.73 14.28
C ILE A 189 -8.66 -11.79 15.18
N GLY A 190 -9.68 -11.41 15.96
CA GLY A 190 -10.44 -12.37 16.77
C GLY A 190 -11.07 -13.53 15.96
N ARG A 191 -11.47 -13.28 14.71
CA ARG A 191 -11.96 -14.33 13.80
C ARG A 191 -10.81 -15.18 13.25
N ALA A 192 -9.68 -14.57 12.91
CA ALA A 192 -8.48 -15.29 12.48
C ALA A 192 -7.96 -16.22 13.60
N LEU A 193 -7.97 -15.77 14.85
CA LEU A 193 -7.56 -16.56 16.03
C LEU A 193 -8.34 -17.87 16.19
N LYS A 194 -9.62 -17.89 15.80
CA LYS A 194 -10.46 -19.10 15.86
C LYS A 194 -10.04 -20.16 14.85
N ARG A 195 -9.43 -19.75 13.73
CA ARG A 195 -8.99 -20.64 12.64
C ARG A 195 -7.59 -21.22 12.87
N VAL A 196 -6.77 -20.53 13.68
CA VAL A 196 -5.40 -20.97 13.97
C VAL A 196 -5.41 -21.96 15.14
N LYS A 197 -4.73 -23.10 14.97
CA LYS A 197 -4.57 -24.12 16.03
C LYS A 197 -3.94 -23.51 17.29
N PRO A 198 -4.26 -24.03 18.49
CA PRO A 198 -3.54 -23.66 19.70
C PRO A 198 -2.03 -23.87 19.53
N GLY A 199 -1.21 -22.99 20.09
CA GLY A 199 0.25 -23.03 20.00
C GLY A 199 0.87 -21.66 19.67
N LEU A 200 2.14 -21.67 19.26
CA LEU A 200 2.94 -20.47 18.99
C LEU A 200 2.25 -19.51 18.02
N ARG A 201 1.68 -20.01 16.92
CA ARG A 201 1.06 -19.16 15.90
C ARG A 201 -0.19 -18.43 16.41
N ARG A 202 -0.93 -19.03 17.35
CA ARG A 202 -2.02 -18.33 18.03
C ARG A 202 -1.48 -17.22 18.95
N LYS A 203 -0.34 -17.43 19.60
CA LYS A 203 0.36 -16.40 20.40
C LYS A 203 0.86 -15.25 19.53
N VAL A 204 1.42 -15.54 18.35
CA VAL A 204 1.81 -14.55 17.32
C VAL A 204 0.65 -13.61 16.99
N LEU A 205 -0.54 -14.15 16.72
CA LEU A 205 -1.70 -13.33 16.39
C LEU A 205 -2.21 -12.49 17.57
N ARG A 206 -2.13 -13.01 18.80
CA ARG A 206 -2.49 -12.23 20.01
C ARG A 206 -1.53 -11.07 20.20
N LEU A 207 -0.23 -11.33 20.12
CA LEU A 207 0.81 -10.32 20.29
C LEU A 207 0.84 -9.31 19.14
N ALA A 208 0.50 -9.71 17.92
CA ALA A 208 0.25 -8.78 16.82
C ALA A 208 -0.91 -7.81 17.14
N ALA A 209 -2.01 -8.31 17.71
CA ALA A 209 -3.13 -7.45 18.12
C ALA A 209 -2.77 -6.53 19.30
N GLU A 210 -1.94 -7.00 20.24
CA GLU A 210 -1.43 -6.21 21.36
C GLU A 210 -0.50 -5.09 20.87
N ALA A 211 0.51 -5.41 20.04
CA ALA A 211 1.37 -4.41 19.39
C ALA A 211 0.58 -3.26 18.75
N LEU A 212 -0.46 -3.59 17.97
CA LEU A 212 -1.32 -2.59 17.32
C LEU A 212 -2.04 -1.69 18.33
N ARG A 213 -2.57 -2.27 19.42
CA ARG A 213 -3.25 -1.50 20.47
C ARG A 213 -2.27 -0.60 21.25
N ASP A 214 -1.04 -1.05 21.39
CA ASP A 214 0.01 -0.35 22.14
C ASP A 214 0.74 0.73 21.32
N GLY A 215 0.30 0.96 20.06
CA GLY A 215 0.76 2.07 19.23
C GLY A 215 1.79 1.71 18.15
N VAL A 216 2.00 0.42 17.86
CA VAL A 216 2.70 0.00 16.63
C VAL A 216 1.81 0.30 15.43
N GLY A 217 2.34 0.98 14.41
CA GLY A 217 1.54 1.43 13.26
C GLY A 217 0.92 0.29 12.46
N SER A 218 1.69 -0.77 12.18
CA SER A 218 1.21 -1.99 11.54
C SER A 218 2.07 -3.21 11.91
N VAL A 219 1.50 -4.41 11.74
CA VAL A 219 2.22 -5.67 11.97
C VAL A 219 2.14 -6.53 10.72
N ASN A 220 3.25 -7.12 10.26
CA ASN A 220 3.27 -8.08 9.17
C ASN A 220 3.63 -9.46 9.69
N LEU A 221 2.92 -10.50 9.25
CA LEU A 221 3.31 -11.90 9.44
C LEU A 221 3.71 -12.48 8.08
N VAL A 222 4.97 -12.87 7.94
CA VAL A 222 5.53 -13.28 6.64
C VAL A 222 6.69 -14.26 6.81
N SER A 223 6.91 -15.10 5.79
CA SER A 223 8.10 -15.93 5.73
C SER A 223 9.36 -15.09 5.61
N PRO A 224 10.47 -15.42 6.33
CA PRO A 224 11.74 -14.70 6.15
C PRO A 224 12.25 -14.74 4.71
N ARG A 225 11.85 -15.77 3.93
CA ARG A 225 12.18 -15.90 2.49
C ARG A 225 11.48 -14.85 1.62
N ASN A 226 10.37 -14.29 2.07
CA ASN A 226 9.49 -13.45 1.24
C ASN A 226 9.38 -12.01 1.75
N VAL A 227 10.20 -11.62 2.74
CA VAL A 227 10.13 -10.28 3.34
C VAL A 227 10.36 -9.14 2.33
N TYR A 228 11.19 -9.36 1.31
CA TYR A 228 11.40 -8.37 0.24
C TYR A 228 10.12 -8.12 -0.57
N GLU A 229 9.45 -9.19 -1.00
CA GLU A 229 8.19 -9.09 -1.73
C GLU A 229 7.08 -8.50 -0.85
N GLU A 230 7.05 -8.87 0.43
CA GLU A 230 6.09 -8.32 1.38
C GLU A 230 6.21 -6.81 1.57
N LEU A 231 7.43 -6.27 1.62
CA LEU A 231 7.63 -4.84 1.83
C LEU A 231 7.60 -4.01 0.56
N PHE A 232 7.92 -4.57 -0.61
CA PHE A 232 8.11 -3.78 -1.83
C PHE A 232 7.16 -4.16 -2.98
N SER A 233 6.06 -4.87 -2.69
CA SER A 233 5.01 -5.17 -3.66
C SER A 233 3.60 -4.86 -3.14
N PHE A 234 2.71 -4.46 -4.06
CA PHE A 234 1.28 -4.31 -3.79
C PHE A 234 0.56 -5.63 -3.59
N LEU A 235 1.12 -6.77 -3.99
CA LEU A 235 0.53 -8.08 -3.64
C LEU A 235 0.93 -8.50 -2.23
N GLY A 236 2.18 -8.22 -1.87
CA GLY A 236 2.84 -8.81 -0.72
C GLY A 236 2.92 -10.34 -0.80
N ALA A 237 3.51 -10.94 0.23
CA ALA A 237 3.67 -12.37 0.38
C ALA A 237 3.21 -12.92 1.74
N GLY A 238 2.78 -12.04 2.65
CA GLY A 238 2.32 -12.34 4.00
C GLY A 238 0.94 -11.75 4.29
N THR A 239 0.69 -11.52 5.58
CA THR A 239 -0.51 -10.86 6.09
C THR A 239 -0.14 -9.57 6.80
N LEU A 240 -0.72 -8.46 6.37
CA LEU A 240 -0.65 -7.16 7.04
C LEU A 240 -1.81 -7.01 8.04
N PHE A 241 -1.50 -6.65 9.28
CA PHE A 241 -2.44 -6.35 10.34
C PHE A 241 -2.38 -4.86 10.70
N THR A 242 -3.54 -4.23 10.89
CA THR A 242 -3.65 -2.80 11.27
C THR A 242 -4.75 -2.58 12.30
N LEU A 243 -4.67 -1.49 13.07
CA LEU A 243 -5.64 -1.20 14.13
C LEU A 243 -7.01 -0.75 13.59
N ALA A 244 -6.98 0.18 12.65
CA ALA A 244 -8.14 0.80 11.99
C ALA A 244 -7.97 0.72 10.46
N PRO A 245 -8.93 1.22 9.64
CA PRO A 245 -8.67 1.40 8.22
C PRO A 245 -7.34 2.14 8.05
N TYR A 246 -6.43 1.58 7.27
CA TYR A 246 -5.05 2.04 7.17
C TYR A 246 -4.94 3.32 6.31
N GLY A 247 -5.92 4.21 6.41
CA GLY A 247 -6.06 5.37 5.53
C GLY A 247 -7.42 6.07 5.61
N SER A 248 -7.59 7.07 4.75
CA SER A 248 -8.82 7.85 4.62
C SER A 248 -9.06 8.28 3.16
N ALA A 249 -10.33 8.42 2.78
CA ALA A 249 -10.74 8.97 1.49
C ALA A 249 -11.01 10.48 1.62
N LEU A 250 -10.31 11.29 0.83
CA LEU A 250 -10.44 12.75 0.82
C LEU A 250 -10.48 13.26 -0.64
N PRO A 251 -11.06 14.45 -0.91
CA PRO A 251 -10.87 15.12 -2.20
C PRO A 251 -9.38 15.29 -2.51
N ILE A 252 -8.99 15.11 -3.77
CA ILE A 252 -7.61 15.35 -4.20
C ILE A 252 -7.31 16.85 -4.26
N SER A 253 -6.06 17.23 -3.99
CA SER A 253 -5.50 18.55 -4.27
C SER A 253 -4.99 18.63 -5.71
N ILE A 254 -4.82 19.85 -6.23
CA ILE A 254 -4.13 20.08 -7.51
C ILE A 254 -2.67 19.57 -7.47
N ASP A 255 -2.06 19.59 -6.29
CA ASP A 255 -0.69 19.10 -6.07
C ASP A 255 -0.60 17.57 -6.18
N ASP A 256 -1.74 16.87 -6.16
CA ASP A 256 -1.81 15.41 -6.26
C ASP A 256 -1.83 14.92 -7.71
N PHE A 257 -1.78 15.84 -8.69
CA PHE A 257 -2.00 15.56 -10.11
C PHE A 257 -1.15 14.40 -10.61
N GLU A 258 0.17 14.43 -10.38
CA GLU A 258 1.10 13.41 -10.88
C GLU A 258 0.82 12.02 -10.25
N GLU A 259 0.52 11.98 -8.95
CA GLU A 259 0.26 10.72 -8.23
C GLU A 259 -1.07 10.09 -8.65
N VAL A 260 -2.11 10.92 -8.80
CA VAL A 260 -3.45 10.49 -9.26
C VAL A 260 -3.41 10.03 -10.71
N GLU A 261 -2.73 10.77 -11.59
CA GLU A 261 -2.58 10.40 -13.00
C GLU A 261 -1.82 9.08 -13.14
N ALA A 262 -0.72 8.89 -12.41
CA ALA A 262 0.04 7.64 -12.41
C ALA A 262 -0.84 6.45 -11.97
N LEU A 263 -1.68 6.64 -10.95
CA LEU A 263 -2.57 5.59 -10.46
C LEU A 263 -3.68 5.25 -11.46
N ILE A 264 -4.23 6.25 -12.16
CA ILE A 264 -5.21 6.04 -13.24
C ILE A 264 -4.55 5.29 -14.40
N MET A 265 -3.38 5.76 -14.87
CA MET A 265 -2.64 5.12 -15.96
C MET A 265 -2.35 3.66 -15.66
N ARG A 266 -1.89 3.35 -14.43
CA ARG A 266 -1.69 1.98 -13.98
C ARG A 266 -2.96 1.13 -14.08
N GLY A 267 -4.10 1.65 -13.62
CA GLY A 267 -5.37 0.96 -13.74
C GLY A 267 -5.76 0.68 -15.20
N GLN A 268 -5.34 1.53 -16.14
CA GLN A 268 -5.53 1.31 -17.58
C GLN A 268 -4.61 0.21 -18.11
N ASP A 269 -3.34 0.23 -17.73
CA ASP A 269 -2.33 -0.74 -18.17
C ASP A 269 -2.65 -2.16 -17.63
N GLU A 270 -3.18 -2.26 -16.42
CA GLU A 270 -3.66 -3.51 -15.82
C GLU A 270 -5.02 -3.97 -16.41
N GLY A 271 -5.65 -3.19 -17.29
CA GLY A 271 -6.92 -3.51 -17.94
C GLY A 271 -8.16 -3.34 -17.06
N PHE A 272 -8.01 -2.84 -15.82
CA PHE A 272 -9.13 -2.59 -14.92
C PHE A 272 -9.88 -1.29 -15.24
N LEU A 273 -9.20 -0.31 -15.82
CA LEU A 273 -9.77 0.96 -16.27
C LEU A 273 -9.76 1.06 -17.78
N LEU A 274 -10.76 1.75 -18.33
CA LEU A 274 -10.76 2.17 -19.72
C LEU A 274 -9.58 3.11 -19.99
N HIS A 275 -8.86 2.88 -21.08
CA HIS A 275 -7.87 3.82 -21.62
C HIS A 275 -8.48 5.20 -21.91
N ARG A 276 -7.87 6.25 -21.36
CA ARG A 276 -8.25 7.66 -21.52
C ARG A 276 -7.08 8.48 -22.07
N SER A 277 -7.40 9.47 -22.91
CA SER A 277 -6.45 10.52 -23.26
C SER A 277 -6.17 11.45 -22.07
N PRO A 278 -5.08 12.23 -22.10
CA PRO A 278 -4.79 13.22 -21.05
C PRO A 278 -5.95 14.18 -20.79
N ASP A 279 -6.62 14.70 -21.84
CA ASP A 279 -7.80 15.57 -21.69
C ASP A 279 -8.97 14.87 -21.00
N GLN A 280 -9.17 13.58 -21.29
CA GLN A 280 -10.20 12.79 -20.63
C GLN A 280 -9.87 12.54 -19.16
N ILE A 281 -8.60 12.33 -18.81
CA ILE A 281 -8.15 12.25 -17.42
C ILE A 281 -8.39 13.59 -16.73
N ALA A 282 -7.94 14.71 -17.30
CA ALA A 282 -8.15 16.05 -16.76
C ALA A 282 -9.63 16.34 -16.48
N SER A 283 -10.55 15.87 -17.34
CA SER A 283 -12.00 16.07 -17.15
C SER A 283 -12.60 15.35 -15.93
N ILE A 284 -11.95 14.30 -15.42
CA ILE A 284 -12.44 13.52 -14.28
C ILE A 284 -11.76 13.92 -12.96
N LEU A 285 -10.68 14.69 -12.97
CA LEU A 285 -9.98 15.11 -11.75
C LEU A 285 -10.75 16.10 -10.85
N PRO A 286 -11.57 17.05 -11.34
CA PRO A 286 -12.20 18.08 -10.49
C PRO A 286 -13.14 17.57 -9.41
N SER A 287 -13.51 16.29 -9.45
CA SER A 287 -14.42 15.66 -8.49
C SER A 287 -13.90 14.27 -8.13
N CYS A 288 -12.57 14.14 -8.09
CA CYS A 288 -11.86 12.93 -7.74
C CYS A 288 -11.54 12.92 -6.24
N PHE A 289 -11.64 11.73 -5.68
CA PHE A 289 -11.28 11.41 -4.31
C PHE A 289 -10.11 10.45 -4.34
N GLY A 290 -9.12 10.72 -3.48
CA GLY A 290 -7.97 9.88 -3.24
C GLY A 290 -8.10 9.16 -1.90
N TYR A 291 -7.74 7.89 -1.85
CA TYR A 291 -7.57 7.17 -0.59
C TYR A 291 -6.10 7.19 -0.21
N ARG A 292 -5.78 7.91 0.88
CA ARG A 292 -4.41 8.03 1.38
C ARG A 292 -4.15 7.05 2.51
N VAL A 293 -2.99 6.41 2.45
CA VAL A 293 -2.46 5.47 3.42
C VAL A 293 -1.30 6.13 4.18
N GLY A 294 -1.31 6.03 5.51
CA GLY A 294 -0.36 6.75 6.35
C GLY A 294 -0.55 8.27 6.25
N ASP A 295 0.55 9.02 6.19
CA ASP A 295 0.51 10.47 6.16
C ASP A 295 0.27 11.02 4.73
N GLU A 296 0.80 10.37 3.67
CA GLU A 296 0.78 10.98 2.32
C GLU A 296 0.53 10.01 1.14
N HIS A 297 0.49 8.69 1.27
CA HIS A 297 0.55 7.82 0.08
C HIS A 297 -0.81 7.50 -0.55
N LEU A 298 -0.99 7.80 -1.83
CA LEU A 298 -2.22 7.50 -2.55
C LEU A 298 -2.31 6.02 -2.93
N ALA A 299 -3.28 5.32 -2.36
CA ALA A 299 -3.50 3.89 -2.57
C ALA A 299 -4.78 3.55 -3.34
N GLY A 300 -5.59 4.57 -3.66
CA GLY A 300 -6.80 4.40 -4.46
C GLY A 300 -7.35 5.73 -4.95
N VAL A 301 -8.10 5.68 -6.04
CA VAL A 301 -8.78 6.84 -6.64
C VAL A 301 -10.20 6.47 -7.04
N CYS A 302 -11.08 7.46 -7.04
CA CYS A 302 -12.44 7.35 -7.55
C CYS A 302 -12.97 8.74 -7.90
N SER A 303 -13.60 8.89 -9.06
CA SER A 303 -14.09 10.18 -9.54
C SER A 303 -15.60 10.19 -9.79
N LEU A 304 -16.21 11.35 -9.57
CA LEU A 304 -17.56 11.68 -9.96
C LEU A 304 -17.59 12.55 -11.22
N LEU A 305 -17.90 11.96 -12.38
CA LEU A 305 -18.07 12.70 -13.63
C LEU A 305 -19.53 13.15 -13.79
N THR A 306 -19.77 14.47 -13.84
CA THR A 306 -21.13 15.04 -13.95
C THR A 306 -21.39 15.83 -15.22
N GLU A 307 -20.34 16.39 -15.83
CA GLU A 307 -20.47 17.35 -16.95
C GLU A 307 -21.35 16.84 -18.10
N PRO A 308 -21.16 15.61 -18.61
CA PRO A 308 -21.94 15.11 -19.74
C PRO A 308 -23.41 14.82 -19.38
N TYR A 309 -23.76 14.80 -18.10
CA TYR A 309 -25.03 14.29 -17.57
C TYR A 309 -25.84 15.34 -16.79
N ARG A 310 -25.46 16.62 -16.89
CA ARG A 310 -26.10 17.74 -16.18
C ARG A 310 -27.63 17.77 -16.37
N ARG A 311 -28.12 17.55 -17.60
CA ARG A 311 -29.56 17.57 -17.92
C ARG A 311 -30.37 16.51 -17.17
N ASP A 312 -29.78 15.34 -16.96
CA ASP A 312 -30.39 14.22 -16.25
C ASP A 312 -30.27 14.35 -14.72
N ARG A 313 -29.52 15.35 -14.24
CA ARG A 313 -29.05 15.45 -12.85
C ARG A 313 -28.41 14.14 -12.40
N ALA A 314 -27.51 13.60 -13.22
CA ALA A 314 -26.85 12.32 -12.95
C ALA A 314 -25.33 12.47 -12.82
N GLY A 315 -24.69 11.47 -12.24
CA GLY A 315 -23.23 11.38 -12.14
C GLY A 315 -22.74 9.97 -12.41
N GLU A 316 -21.60 9.86 -13.10
CA GLU A 316 -20.91 8.60 -13.29
C GLU A 316 -19.79 8.45 -12.26
N ILE A 317 -19.81 7.35 -11.51
CA ILE A 317 -18.67 6.88 -10.72
C ILE A 317 -17.68 6.26 -11.70
N THR A 318 -16.53 6.89 -11.86
CA THR A 318 -15.52 6.52 -12.86
C THR A 318 -14.13 6.49 -12.23
N ALA A 319 -13.17 5.88 -12.94
CA ALA A 319 -11.79 5.73 -12.47
C ALA A 319 -11.65 5.16 -11.06
N LEU A 320 -12.55 4.25 -10.66
CA LEU A 320 -12.43 3.53 -9.39
C LEU A 320 -11.31 2.49 -9.51
N TYR A 321 -10.18 2.76 -8.88
CA TYR A 321 -9.03 1.86 -8.85
C TYR A 321 -8.35 1.91 -7.47
N THR A 322 -7.93 0.76 -6.99
CA THR A 322 -7.25 0.61 -5.69
C THR A 322 -6.14 -0.41 -5.82
N LEU A 323 -4.98 -0.13 -5.24
CA LEU A 323 -3.85 -1.05 -5.23
C LEU A 323 -4.22 -2.37 -4.54
N THR A 324 -3.67 -3.48 -5.03
CA THR A 324 -4.14 -4.83 -4.71
C THR A 324 -4.11 -5.16 -3.21
N ARG A 325 -3.10 -4.69 -2.47
CA ARG A 325 -3.01 -4.88 -1.01
C ARG A 325 -4.25 -4.36 -0.28
N PHE A 326 -4.85 -3.27 -0.78
CA PHE A 326 -5.94 -2.55 -0.13
C PHE A 326 -7.32 -2.86 -0.72
N GLN A 327 -7.43 -3.67 -1.78
CA GLN A 327 -8.69 -4.01 -2.44
C GLN A 327 -9.73 -4.67 -1.50
N GLY A 328 -9.28 -5.39 -0.46
CA GLY A 328 -10.14 -6.14 0.47
C GLY A 328 -10.64 -5.36 1.70
N GLU A 329 -10.18 -4.13 1.91
CA GLU A 329 -10.33 -3.43 3.20
C GLU A 329 -11.54 -2.50 3.27
N GLY A 330 -12.31 -2.43 2.19
CA GLY A 330 -13.37 -1.43 2.05
C GLY A 330 -12.84 -0.08 1.57
N VAL A 331 -11.59 0.04 1.10
CA VAL A 331 -11.07 1.26 0.45
C VAL A 331 -11.99 1.72 -0.68
N ALA A 332 -12.30 0.81 -1.62
CA ALA A 332 -13.25 1.10 -2.69
C ALA A 332 -14.62 1.53 -2.15
N ALA A 333 -15.08 0.94 -1.04
CA ALA A 333 -16.35 1.29 -0.41
C ALA A 333 -16.31 2.70 0.22
N GLN A 334 -15.19 3.08 0.85
CA GLN A 334 -14.99 4.43 1.40
C GLN A 334 -14.93 5.46 0.28
N LEU A 335 -14.12 5.23 -0.75
CA LEU A 335 -14.05 6.10 -1.94
C LEU A 335 -15.43 6.31 -2.58
N VAL A 336 -16.17 5.22 -2.81
CA VAL A 336 -17.53 5.30 -3.37
C VAL A 336 -18.49 6.00 -2.42
N SER A 337 -18.36 5.81 -1.11
CA SER A 337 -19.17 6.53 -0.12
C SER A 337 -18.94 8.04 -0.18
N GLU A 338 -17.69 8.51 -0.26
CA GLU A 338 -17.40 9.94 -0.39
C GLU A 338 -17.93 10.51 -1.71
N VAL A 339 -17.78 9.77 -2.82
CA VAL A 339 -18.38 10.14 -4.10
C VAL A 339 -19.92 10.23 -4.03
N ILE A 340 -20.58 9.34 -3.30
CA ILE A 340 -22.05 9.40 -3.09
C ILE A 340 -22.44 10.62 -2.26
N LYS A 341 -21.67 10.97 -1.22
CA LYS A 341 -21.90 12.19 -0.42
C LYS A 341 -21.79 13.43 -1.30
N GLU A 342 -20.74 13.50 -2.14
CA GLU A 342 -20.55 14.59 -3.09
C GLU A 342 -21.72 14.68 -4.09
N ALA A 343 -22.16 13.53 -4.62
CA ALA A 343 -23.32 13.48 -5.52
C ALA A 343 -24.62 13.98 -4.87
N ARG A 344 -24.83 13.67 -3.58
CA ARG A 344 -25.97 14.20 -2.80
C ARG A 344 -25.84 15.70 -2.55
N ALA A 345 -24.65 16.20 -2.23
CA ALA A 345 -24.39 17.63 -2.06
C ALA A 345 -24.71 18.41 -3.35
N ARG A 346 -24.40 17.83 -4.51
CA ARG A 346 -24.77 18.37 -5.83
C ARG A 346 -26.24 18.17 -6.22
N ARG A 347 -27.05 17.55 -5.35
CA ARG A 347 -28.47 17.25 -5.58
C ARG A 347 -28.67 16.46 -6.88
N LEU A 348 -27.83 15.46 -7.16
CA LEU A 348 -28.07 14.56 -8.28
C LEU A 348 -29.26 13.64 -7.97
N LYS A 349 -30.02 13.23 -8.98
CA LYS A 349 -31.12 12.25 -8.87
C LYS A 349 -30.60 10.82 -8.71
N TYR A 350 -29.48 10.52 -9.34
CA TYR A 350 -28.85 9.20 -9.26
C TYR A 350 -27.37 9.25 -9.63
N VAL A 351 -26.64 8.24 -9.20
CA VAL A 351 -25.29 7.93 -9.68
C VAL A 351 -25.26 6.56 -10.33
N PHE A 352 -24.36 6.36 -11.28
CA PHE A 352 -24.20 5.08 -11.96
C PHE A 352 -22.73 4.72 -12.18
N ALA A 353 -22.46 3.43 -12.37
CA ALA A 353 -21.13 2.89 -12.67
C ALA A 353 -21.24 1.81 -13.75
N CYS A 354 -20.20 1.67 -14.58
CA CYS A 354 -20.11 0.66 -15.62
C CYS A 354 -18.86 -0.19 -15.41
N THR A 355 -18.97 -1.51 -15.53
CA THR A 355 -17.83 -2.42 -15.38
C THR A 355 -17.97 -3.65 -16.27
N SER A 356 -16.85 -4.16 -16.78
CA SER A 356 -16.73 -5.50 -17.40
C SER A 356 -16.31 -6.57 -16.38
N GLU A 357 -15.85 -6.17 -15.21
CA GLU A 357 -15.33 -7.07 -14.17
C GLU A 357 -16.42 -7.59 -13.24
N GLU A 358 -16.53 -8.91 -13.11
CA GLU A 358 -17.51 -9.56 -12.22
C GLU A 358 -17.24 -9.28 -10.73
N ARG A 359 -15.97 -9.07 -10.36
CA ARG A 359 -15.59 -8.66 -8.99
C ARG A 359 -16.16 -7.28 -8.66
N ALA A 360 -16.04 -6.33 -9.60
CA ALA A 360 -16.60 -4.99 -9.44
C ALA A 360 -18.14 -5.00 -9.47
N ALA A 361 -18.75 -5.85 -10.31
CA ALA A 361 -20.19 -6.05 -10.32
C ALA A 361 -20.73 -6.47 -8.94
N ARG A 362 -20.13 -7.50 -8.33
CA ARG A 362 -20.47 -7.93 -6.97
C ARG A 362 -20.24 -6.83 -5.93
N PHE A 363 -19.21 -6.01 -6.09
CA PHE A 363 -18.95 -4.88 -5.21
C PHE A 363 -20.09 -3.84 -5.26
N PHE A 364 -20.52 -3.39 -6.45
CA PHE A 364 -21.59 -2.40 -6.57
C PHE A 364 -22.94 -2.91 -6.03
N LEU A 365 -23.24 -4.20 -6.22
CA LEU A 365 -24.41 -4.84 -5.62
C LEU A 365 -24.39 -4.78 -4.09
N ARG A 366 -23.25 -5.06 -3.45
CA ARG A 366 -23.10 -4.93 -1.98
C ARG A 366 -23.28 -3.47 -1.52
N MET A 367 -22.84 -2.51 -2.33
CA MET A 367 -23.03 -1.08 -2.12
C MET A 367 -24.46 -0.60 -2.43
N LYS A 368 -25.42 -1.51 -2.62
CA LYS A 368 -26.85 -1.24 -2.85
C LYS A 368 -27.18 -0.60 -4.20
N PHE A 369 -26.26 -0.63 -5.15
CA PHE A 369 -26.60 -0.32 -6.53
C PHE A 369 -27.40 -1.48 -7.13
N ARG A 370 -28.35 -1.17 -8.00
CA ARG A 370 -29.09 -2.16 -8.78
C ARG A 370 -28.54 -2.24 -10.20
N ARG A 371 -28.50 -3.45 -10.75
CA ARG A 371 -28.16 -3.66 -12.17
C ARG A 371 -29.29 -3.08 -13.03
N VAL A 372 -28.94 -2.32 -14.08
CA VAL A 372 -29.89 -1.68 -14.98
C VAL A 372 -29.48 -1.81 -16.45
N SER A 373 -30.39 -1.52 -17.37
CA SER A 373 -30.08 -1.47 -18.80
C SER A 373 -29.46 -0.12 -19.20
N PRO A 374 -28.81 -0.02 -20.37
CA PRO A 374 -28.27 1.25 -20.90
C PRO A 374 -29.31 2.38 -20.98
N LYS A 375 -30.59 2.04 -21.17
CA LYS A 375 -31.71 2.99 -21.26
C LYS A 375 -32.07 3.64 -19.92
N ALA A 376 -31.61 3.07 -18.80
CA ALA A 376 -31.92 3.55 -17.46
C ALA A 376 -30.91 4.56 -16.90
N VAL A 377 -29.91 4.96 -17.70
CA VAL A 377 -28.92 5.99 -17.37
C VAL A 377 -28.84 7.00 -18.52
N ALA A 378 -28.18 8.13 -18.28
CA ALA A 378 -28.10 9.24 -19.23
C ALA A 378 -27.60 8.78 -20.61
N SER A 379 -28.38 9.06 -21.66
CA SER A 379 -28.06 8.64 -23.04
C SER A 379 -26.74 9.23 -23.54
N ALA A 380 -26.34 10.37 -22.99
CA ALA A 380 -25.05 11.01 -23.23
C ALA A 380 -23.85 10.10 -22.99
N LYS A 381 -23.96 9.08 -22.11
CA LYS A 381 -22.89 8.11 -21.82
C LYS A 381 -22.47 7.31 -23.05
N TRP A 382 -23.43 7.04 -23.92
CA TRP A 382 -23.26 6.10 -25.04
C TRP A 382 -22.83 6.79 -26.33
N ARG A 383 -22.64 8.11 -26.31
CA ARG A 383 -22.14 8.86 -27.47
C ARG A 383 -20.73 8.39 -27.80
N GLY A 384 -20.53 7.91 -29.03
CA GLY A 384 -19.24 7.37 -29.48
C GLY A 384 -18.88 5.99 -28.92
N TYR A 385 -19.78 5.32 -28.20
CA TYR A 385 -19.55 3.94 -27.75
C TYR A 385 -19.99 2.93 -28.83
N ASP A 386 -19.11 1.97 -29.10
CA ASP A 386 -19.45 0.82 -29.92
C ASP A 386 -20.51 -0.08 -29.24
N ALA A 387 -21.51 -0.53 -29.99
CA ALA A 387 -22.62 -1.32 -29.47
C ALA A 387 -22.17 -2.68 -28.88
N SER A 388 -21.17 -3.33 -29.49
CA SER A 388 -20.59 -4.59 -28.99
C SER A 388 -19.90 -4.38 -27.64
N ARG A 389 -19.32 -3.20 -27.43
CA ARG A 389 -18.72 -2.83 -26.14
C ARG A 389 -19.78 -2.61 -25.08
N ILE A 390 -20.88 -1.91 -25.41
CA ILE A 390 -22.00 -1.71 -24.49
C ILE A 390 -22.56 -3.06 -24.02
N ALA A 391 -22.70 -4.03 -24.93
CA ALA A 391 -23.21 -5.36 -24.62
C ALA A 391 -22.35 -6.15 -23.61
N ARG A 392 -21.05 -5.83 -23.49
CA ARG A 392 -20.12 -6.46 -22.54
C ARG A 392 -20.07 -5.76 -21.17
N LEU A 393 -20.74 -4.62 -21.02
CA LEU A 393 -20.74 -3.85 -19.78
C LEU A 393 -21.93 -4.21 -18.89
N SER A 394 -21.63 -4.34 -17.61
CA SER A 394 -22.63 -4.37 -16.55
C SER A 394 -22.79 -2.97 -15.97
N ILE A 395 -24.04 -2.49 -15.91
CA ILE A 395 -24.37 -1.11 -15.50
C ILE A 395 -25.11 -1.15 -14.17
N PHE A 396 -24.68 -0.33 -13.24
CA PHE A 396 -25.19 -0.26 -11.88
C PHE A 396 -25.64 1.16 -11.59
N ARG A 397 -26.83 1.32 -11.00
CA ARG A 397 -27.41 2.61 -10.64
C ARG A 397 -27.84 2.64 -9.17
N LEU A 398 -27.60 3.76 -8.51
CA LEU A 398 -28.10 4.08 -7.19
C LEU A 398 -28.89 5.39 -7.29
N ASP A 399 -30.17 5.36 -6.94
CA ASP A 399 -30.96 6.58 -6.81
C ASP A 399 -30.58 7.30 -5.52
N LEU A 400 -30.56 8.62 -5.59
CA LEU A 400 -30.27 9.48 -4.45
C LEU A 400 -31.58 10.11 -3.96
N PRO A 401 -31.75 10.22 -2.62
CA PRO A 401 -32.93 10.83 -2.01
C PRO A 401 -33.00 12.34 -2.26
#